data_AF-A0A2S8BPQ3-F1
#
_entry.id   AF-A0A2S8BPQ3-F1
#
_cell.length_a   1.000
_cell.length_b   1.000
_cell.length_c   1.000
_cell.angle_alpha   90.00
_cell.angle_beta   90.00
_cell.angle_gamma   90.00
#
_symmetry.space_group_name_H-M   'P 1'
#
loop_
_entity.id
_entity.type
_entity.pdbx_description
1 polymer ?
#
loop_
_entity_poly.entity_id
_entity_poly.type
_entity_poly.pdbx_seq_one_letter_code
_entity_poly.pdbx_strand_id
1 'polypeptide(L)' 'MDAITQVPLPANEPVHDYAPHSPERSRLVAALDALAADPIDLPHVIAGEHRLGAGNAWTSSSRTGTATGWAR' A
#
# COMPACT_ATOMS: atom_id res chain seq x y z
N MET A 1 27.90 -22.56 -0.94
CA MET A 1 26.80 -22.87 -1.87
C MET A 1 27.42 -22.86 -3.25
N ASP A 2 27.74 -24.03 -3.80
CA ASP A 2 28.45 -24.13 -5.08
C ASP A 2 27.44 -24.44 -6.20
N ALA A 3 26.82 -23.37 -6.72
CA ALA A 3 25.90 -23.42 -7.86
C ALA A 3 25.92 -22.08 -8.62
N ILE A 4 25.85 -22.12 -9.95
CA ILE A 4 25.61 -20.93 -10.77
C ILE A 4 24.09 -20.75 -10.86
N THR A 5 23.54 -19.88 -10.02
CA THR A 5 22.12 -19.53 -10.05
C THR A 5 21.83 -18.64 -11.27
N GLN A 6 20.83 -19.02 -12.06
CA GLN A 6 20.25 -18.13 -13.07
C GLN A 6 18.92 -17.62 -12.55
N VAL A 7 18.76 -16.29 -12.55
CA VAL A 7 17.46 -15.67 -12.23
C VAL A 7 16.48 -15.88 -13.39
N PRO A 8 15.17 -15.98 -13.13
CA PRO A 8 14.18 -16.00 -14.19
C PRO A 8 14.31 -14.76 -15.08
N LEU A 9 14.09 -14.94 -16.39
CA LEU A 9 14.06 -13.81 -17.31
C LEU A 9 12.89 -12.88 -16.93
N PRO A 10 13.12 -11.55 -16.82
CA PRO A 10 12.06 -10.63 -16.49
C PRO A 10 11.05 -10.55 -17.64
N ALA A 11 9.76 -10.60 -17.31
CA ALA A 11 8.65 -10.36 -18.21
C ALA A 11 7.77 -9.23 -17.64
N ASN A 12 7.13 -8.46 -18.52
CA ASN A 12 6.21 -7.42 -18.09
C ASN A 12 4.97 -8.06 -17.44
N GLU A 13 4.56 -7.55 -16.28
CA GLU A 13 3.32 -7.97 -15.63
C GLU A 13 2.11 -7.54 -16.48
N PRO A 14 1.13 -8.43 -16.74
CA PRO A 14 -0.07 -8.07 -17.49
C PRO A 14 -0.88 -6.97 -16.81
N VAL A 15 -1.43 -6.05 -17.61
CA VAL A 15 -2.39 -5.05 -17.11
C VAL A 15 -3.75 -5.70 -16.95
N HIS A 16 -4.37 -5.53 -15.77
CA HIS A 16 -5.74 -5.99 -15.52
C HIS A 16 -6.79 -4.95 -15.96
N ASP A 17 -7.92 -5.42 -16.49
CA ASP A 17 -9.00 -4.56 -16.99
C ASP A 17 -9.98 -4.09 -15.89
N TYR A 18 -10.08 -4.81 -14.78
CA TYR A 18 -11.03 -4.51 -13.68
C TYR A 18 -12.48 -4.36 -14.17
N ALA A 19 -12.89 -5.24 -15.08
CA ALA A 19 -14.24 -5.23 -15.66
C ALA A 19 -15.33 -5.39 -14.56
N PRO A 20 -16.58 -4.95 -14.82
CA PRO A 20 -17.69 -5.22 -13.92
C PRO A 20 -17.80 -6.71 -13.55
N HIS A 21 -18.04 -7.01 -12.28
CA HIS A 21 -18.12 -8.37 -11.71
C HIS A 21 -16.84 -9.22 -11.75
N SER A 22 -15.71 -8.66 -12.17
CA SER A 22 -14.42 -9.35 -12.14
C SER A 22 -13.90 -9.55 -10.70
N PRO A 23 -13.19 -10.65 -10.42
CA PRO A 23 -12.64 -10.91 -9.09
C PRO A 23 -11.60 -9.85 -8.66
N GLU A 24 -10.81 -9.34 -9.59
CA GLU A 24 -9.83 -8.28 -9.32
C GLU A 24 -10.50 -6.97 -8.90
N ARG A 25 -11.64 -6.62 -9.50
CA ARG A 25 -12.41 -5.43 -9.11
C ARG A 25 -13.00 -5.57 -7.72
N SER A 26 -13.51 -6.75 -7.37
CA SER A 26 -14.02 -7.02 -6.02
C SER A 26 -12.92 -6.91 -4.95
N ARG A 27 -11.72 -7.45 -5.23
CA ARG A 27 -10.56 -7.31 -4.33
C ARG A 27 -10.13 -5.85 -4.18
N LEU A 28 -10.12 -5.09 -5.28
CA LEU A 28 -9.78 -3.67 -5.27
C LEU A 28 -10.75 -2.87 -4.38
N VAL A 29 -12.06 -3.06 -4.57
CA VAL A 29 -13.08 -2.36 -3.76
C VAL A 29 -12.92 -2.70 -2.28
N ALA A 30 -12.74 -3.97 -1.93
CA ALA A 30 -12.53 -4.37 -0.55
C ALA A 30 -11.28 -3.73 0.08
N ALA A 31 -10.18 -3.63 -0.66
CA ALA A 31 -8.96 -2.98 -0.19
C ALA A 31 -9.14 -1.46 -0.02
N LEU A 32 -9.85 -0.80 -0.93
CA LEU A 32 -10.16 0.62 -0.83
C LEU A 32 -11.05 0.91 0.38
N ASP A 33 -12.08 0.09 0.60
CA ASP A 33 -12.98 0.24 1.75
C ASP A 33 -12.22 0.05 3.07
N ALA A 34 -11.33 -0.94 3.15
CA ALA A 34 -10.51 -1.18 4.33
C ALA A 34 -9.56 0.00 4.63
N LEU A 35 -8.86 0.51 3.61
CA LEU A 35 -7.94 1.64 3.75
C LEU A 35 -8.66 2.95 4.11
N ALA A 36 -9.88 3.14 3.62
CA ALA A 36 -10.69 4.30 3.95
C ALA A 36 -11.26 4.21 5.37
N ALA A 37 -11.61 3.02 5.85
CA ALA A 37 -12.26 2.85 7.14
C ALA A 37 -11.29 2.96 8.33
N ASP A 38 -10.02 2.56 8.17
CA ASP A 38 -9.04 2.50 9.26
C ASP A 38 -7.75 3.28 8.92
N PRO A 39 -7.71 4.59 9.24
CA PRO A 39 -6.53 5.41 9.02
C PRO A 39 -5.39 4.96 9.94
N ILE A 40 -4.22 4.70 9.38
CA ILE A 40 -3.05 4.24 10.14
C ILE A 40 -2.00 5.34 10.31
N ASP A 41 -1.15 5.19 11.32
CA ASP A 41 0.09 5.95 11.38
C ASP A 41 1.01 5.54 10.24
N LEU A 42 1.70 6.52 9.67
CA LEU A 42 2.73 6.36 8.64
C LEU A 42 4.11 6.61 9.27
N PRO A 43 4.71 5.62 9.96
CA PRO A 43 6.02 5.76 10.59
C PRO A 43 7.15 5.72 9.56
N HIS A 44 8.33 6.19 9.96
CA HIS A 44 9.56 5.89 9.24
C HIS A 44 9.96 4.43 9.46
N VAL A 45 10.60 3.82 8.47
CA VAL A 45 11.26 2.52 8.63
C VAL A 45 12.77 2.74 8.58
N ILE A 46 13.45 2.69 9.73
CA ILE A 46 14.88 2.93 9.87
C ILE A 46 15.54 1.65 10.38
N ALA A 47 16.47 1.10 9.59
CA ALA A 47 17.10 -0.20 9.88
C ALA A 47 16.08 -1.34 10.16
N GLY A 48 14.91 -1.28 9.53
CA GLY A 48 13.83 -2.26 9.70
C GLY A 48 12.86 -1.97 10.85
N GLU A 49 13.09 -0.94 11.66
CA GLU A 49 12.17 -0.57 12.74
C GLU A 49 11.23 0.56 12.37
N HIS A 50 9.95 0.41 12.73
CA HIS A 50 8.92 1.42 12.54
C HIS A 50 8.99 2.45 13.67
N ARG A 51 9.29 3.71 13.35
CA ARG A 51 9.42 4.80 14.33
C ARG A 51 8.68 6.06 13.89
N LEU A 52 7.93 6.64 14.82
CA LEU A 52 7.32 7.96 14.65
C LEU A 52 8.39 9.04 14.84
N GLY A 53 8.43 10.01 13.93
CA GLY A 53 9.36 11.15 14.03
C GLY A 53 8.88 12.18 15.05
N ALA A 54 9.81 13.01 15.56
CA ALA A 54 9.50 14.12 16.47
C ALA A 54 9.09 15.42 15.73
N GLY A 55 8.93 15.36 14.40
CA GLY A 55 8.46 16.47 13.59
C GLY A 55 6.96 16.75 13.80
N ASN A 56 6.47 17.83 13.19
CA ASN A 56 5.05 18.15 13.23
C ASN A 56 4.24 17.05 12.53
N ALA A 57 3.18 16.59 13.20
CA ALA A 57 2.22 15.67 12.58
C ALA A 57 1.61 16.33 11.33
N TRP A 58 1.56 15.58 10.24
CA TRP A 58 0.94 15.98 9.00
C TRP A 58 -0.07 14.93 8.58
N THR A 59 -1.30 15.36 8.31
CA THR A 59 -2.39 14.48 7.93
C THR A 59 -2.38 14.25 6.42
N SER A 60 -2.26 12.99 5.99
CA SER A 60 -2.58 12.63 4.61
C SER A 60 -4.08 12.42 4.48
N SER A 61 -4.74 13.16 3.60
CA SER A 61 -6.16 13.01 3.32
C SER A 61 -6.42 12.63 1.87
N SER A 62 -7.47 11.85 1.66
CA SER A 62 -8.01 11.55 0.34
C SER A 62 -9.10 12.57 -0.05
N ARG A 63 -9.43 12.65 -1.35
CA ARG A 63 -10.44 13.60 -1.88
C ARG A 63 -11.83 13.44 -1.23
N THR A 64 -12.14 12.24 -0.72
CA THR A 64 -13.40 11.95 -0.03
C THR A 64 -13.45 12.47 1.41
N GLY A 65 -12.43 13.21 1.87
CA GLY A 65 -12.41 13.84 3.19
C GLY A 65 -12.03 12.90 4.33
N THR A 66 -11.90 11.59 4.05
CA THR A 66 -11.37 10.62 5.01
C THR A 66 -9.85 10.80 5.11
N ALA A 67 -9.37 11.13 6.31
CA ALA A 67 -7.95 11.08 6.63
C ALA A 67 -7.47 9.64 6.46
N THR A 68 -6.41 9.41 5.70
CA THR A 68 -5.84 8.06 5.49
C THR A 68 -4.54 7.87 6.28
N GLY A 69 -4.12 8.90 7.03
CA GLY A 69 -3.00 8.84 7.94
C GLY A 69 -2.81 10.11 8.76
N TRP A 70 -2.33 9.92 9.99
CA TRP A 70 -2.09 10.87 11.08
C TRP A 70 -3.20 11.92 11.32
N ALA A 71 -4.15 11.57 12.19
CA ALA A 71 -4.89 12.54 12.99
C ALA A 71 -4.35 12.47 14.44
N ARG A 72 -4.18 13.63 15.08
CA ARG A 72 -3.70 13.71 16.47
C ARG A 72 -4.57 12.92 17.45
#